data_AF-X1MCE2-F1
#
_entry.id   AF-X1MCE2-F1
#
_cell.length_a   1.000
_cell.length_b   1.000
_cell.length_c   1.000
_cell.angle_alpha   90.00
_cell.angle_beta   90.00
_cell.angle_gamma   90.00
#
_symmetry.space_group_name_H-M   'P 1'
#
loop_
_entity.id
_entity.type
_entity.pdbx_description
1 polymer ?
#
loop_
_entity_poly.entity_id
_entity_poly.type
_entity_poly.pdbx_seq_one_letter_code
_entity_poly.pdbx_strand_id
1 'polypeptide(L)'
;LSANGGTEKVTYNVSFDYLDQEGMMDHASDYQRYNFRSNLTFELSKRLKGGTNIYFRRQERRNGSGGSTYLSTLQRSPLAMPYNEDGSYNNYLDPFIPTAVSPNPIQSLKESDNLQKNNNVNLQGYLNLKLLEGLIFTTEFNNSWYNGWNYNYTPSTVDEATPASTGHSETSKLEWVNRLNFNKTISDNHNVDLMIGSTIENVTRNSVSAGNKYFPNDGFKWYNLDQGQPLELDDISMGSSYNTYRGASLLGRANYNFSNRYYVTFTGRYD
;
A
#
# COMPACT_ATOMS: atom_id res chain seq x y z
N LEU A 1 -14.78 15.24 -1.16
CA LEU A 1 -14.96 16.56 -0.54
C LEU A 1 -13.61 17.19 -0.27
N SER A 2 -13.46 18.49 -0.54
CA SER A 2 -12.21 19.21 -0.25
C SER A 2 -12.52 20.61 0.26
N ALA A 3 -11.70 21.10 1.19
CA ALA A 3 -11.68 22.47 1.65
C ALA A 3 -10.25 23.01 1.54
N ASN A 4 -10.10 24.17 0.94
CA ASN A 4 -8.82 24.85 0.81
C ASN A 4 -9.01 26.34 1.04
N GLY A 5 -7.97 26.97 1.59
CA GLY A 5 -8.02 28.38 1.92
C GLY A 5 -6.77 28.80 2.66
N GLY A 6 -6.76 30.03 3.15
CA GLY A 6 -5.65 30.54 3.91
C GLY A 6 -5.69 32.04 4.10
N THR A 7 -4.73 32.50 4.89
CA THR A 7 -4.35 33.90 5.09
C THR A 7 -2.90 34.06 4.62
N GLU A 8 -2.33 35.26 4.76
CA GLU A 8 -0.90 35.49 4.52
C GLU A 8 0.03 34.60 5.36
N LYS A 9 -0.42 34.17 6.55
CA LYS A 9 0.41 33.40 7.49
C LYS A 9 0.19 31.90 7.43
N VAL A 10 -0.95 31.45 6.95
CA VAL A 10 -1.32 30.03 6.99
C VAL A 10 -2.11 29.69 5.75
N THR A 11 -1.69 28.66 5.02
CA THR A 11 -2.48 28.07 3.94
C THR A 11 -2.76 26.61 4.24
N TYR A 12 -3.95 26.15 3.87
CA TYR A 12 -4.39 24.78 4.11
C TYR A 12 -5.12 24.22 2.91
N ASN A 13 -5.00 22.90 2.75
CA ASN A 13 -5.78 22.09 1.84
C ASN A 13 -6.08 20.76 2.52
N VAL A 14 -7.35 20.50 2.79
CA VAL A 14 -7.83 19.26 3.41
C VAL A 14 -8.81 18.61 2.46
N SER A 15 -8.63 17.32 2.20
CA SER A 15 -9.54 16.55 1.35
C SER A 15 -9.84 15.19 1.97
N PHE A 16 -11.07 14.76 1.74
CA PHE A 16 -11.52 13.42 2.03
C PHE A 16 -12.21 12.88 0.78
N ASP A 17 -11.87 11.66 0.39
CA ASP A 17 -12.51 10.96 -0.71
C ASP A 17 -12.86 9.52 -0.32
N TYR A 18 -13.97 9.08 -0.86
CA TYR A 18 -14.48 7.73 -0.74
C TYR A 18 -14.76 7.22 -2.14
N LEU A 19 -14.31 6.01 -2.41
CA LEU A 19 -14.57 5.28 -3.64
C LEU A 19 -15.17 3.93 -3.23
N ASP A 20 -16.30 3.61 -3.85
CA ASP A 20 -16.87 2.27 -3.85
C ASP A 20 -16.99 1.83 -5.31
N GLN A 21 -16.36 0.71 -5.64
CA GLN A 21 -16.36 0.17 -6.98
C GLN A 21 -16.63 -1.33 -6.90
N GLU A 22 -17.77 -1.72 -7.44
CA GLU A 22 -18.11 -3.13 -7.64
C GLU A 22 -17.23 -3.74 -8.73
N GLY A 23 -16.82 -4.99 -8.53
CA GLY A 23 -16.05 -5.74 -9.50
C GLY A 23 -16.86 -6.11 -10.74
N MET A 24 -16.22 -6.25 -11.91
CA MET A 24 -16.88 -6.81 -13.10
C MET A 24 -17.31 -8.26 -12.89
N MET A 25 -16.52 -8.99 -12.09
CA MET A 25 -16.86 -10.33 -11.64
C MET A 25 -17.49 -10.19 -10.25
N ASP A 26 -18.77 -10.53 -10.19
CA ASP A 26 -19.58 -10.54 -8.97
C ASP A 26 -18.84 -11.29 -7.84
N HIS A 27 -18.74 -10.65 -6.67
CA HIS A 27 -18.04 -11.15 -5.48
C HIS A 27 -16.54 -11.46 -5.65
N ALA A 28 -15.89 -11.02 -6.73
CA ALA A 28 -14.48 -11.33 -6.96
C ALA A 28 -13.53 -10.15 -6.75
N SER A 29 -13.98 -8.91 -7.03
CA SER A 29 -13.07 -7.77 -7.17
C SER A 29 -13.59 -6.44 -6.60
N ASP A 30 -14.55 -6.51 -5.68
CA ASP A 30 -15.09 -5.32 -5.01
C ASP A 30 -13.99 -4.54 -4.29
N TYR A 31 -14.02 -3.23 -4.45
CA TYR A 31 -12.98 -2.33 -3.98
C TYR A 31 -13.56 -1.09 -3.31
N GLN A 32 -13.25 -0.93 -2.04
CA GLN A 32 -13.57 0.26 -1.27
C GLN A 32 -12.29 0.97 -0.85
N ARG A 33 -12.26 2.28 -1.02
CA ARG A 33 -11.13 3.11 -0.62
C ARG A 33 -11.59 4.40 0.04
N TYR A 34 -11.02 4.67 1.19
CA TYR A 34 -11.13 5.93 1.91
C TYR A 34 -9.76 6.59 1.86
N ASN A 35 -9.66 7.82 1.36
CA ASN A 35 -8.45 8.63 1.52
C ASN A 35 -8.77 9.92 2.27
N PHE A 36 -7.80 10.33 3.07
CA PHE A 36 -7.76 11.61 3.74
C PHE A 36 -6.39 12.24 3.46
N ARG A 37 -6.39 13.54 3.15
CA ARG A 37 -5.18 14.32 2.97
C ARG A 37 -5.33 15.67 3.66
N SER A 38 -4.27 16.10 4.33
CA SER A 38 -4.16 17.44 4.91
C SER A 38 -2.79 18.00 4.61
N ASN A 39 -2.75 19.10 3.87
CA ASN A 39 -1.55 19.89 3.63
C ASN A 39 -1.69 21.22 4.35
N LEU A 40 -0.73 21.56 5.21
CA LEU A 40 -0.70 22.81 5.95
C LEU A 40 0.65 23.49 5.72
N THR A 41 0.64 24.80 5.52
CA THR A 41 1.86 25.62 5.41
C THR A 41 1.70 26.84 6.31
N PHE A 42 2.75 27.16 7.05
CA PHE A 42 2.78 28.23 8.05
C PHE A 42 3.98 29.14 7.83
N GLU A 43 3.75 30.44 7.76
CA GLU A 43 4.77 31.48 7.87
C GLU A 43 4.93 31.86 9.35
N LEU A 44 5.82 31.15 10.06
CA LEU A 44 6.05 31.34 11.50
C LEU A 44 6.74 32.68 11.80
N SER A 45 7.60 33.13 10.88
CA SER A 45 8.20 34.47 10.89
C SER A 45 8.68 34.85 9.49
N LYS A 46 9.21 36.06 9.30
CA LYS A 46 9.85 36.49 8.04
C LYS A 46 11.03 35.61 7.58
N ARG A 47 11.60 34.80 8.49
CA ARG A 47 12.74 33.92 8.21
C ARG A 47 12.43 32.44 8.39
N LEU A 48 11.26 32.07 8.95
CA LEU A 48 10.93 30.70 9.28
C LEU A 48 9.58 30.33 8.69
N LYS A 49 9.60 29.37 7.78
CA LYS A 49 8.42 28.76 7.17
C LYS A 49 8.40 27.29 7.52
N GLY A 50 7.22 26.73 7.75
CA GLY A 50 7.05 25.30 7.97
C GLY A 50 5.85 24.76 7.23
N GLY A 51 5.74 23.45 7.16
CA GLY A 51 4.54 22.82 6.66
C GLY A 51 4.46 21.35 7.02
N THR A 52 3.26 20.80 6.88
CA THR A 52 2.98 19.39 7.07
C THR A 52 2.16 18.87 5.90
N ASN A 53 2.35 17.60 5.58
CA ASN A 53 1.56 16.84 4.61
C ASN A 53 1.24 15.49 5.25
N ILE A 54 -0.04 15.32 5.58
CA ILE A 54 -0.58 14.12 6.20
C ILE A 54 -1.44 13.44 5.15
N TYR A 55 -1.20 12.14 4.95
CA TYR A 55 -1.98 11.29 4.10
C TYR A 55 -2.37 10.03 4.85
N PHE A 56 -3.64 9.66 4.77
CA PHE A 56 -4.17 8.41 5.25
C PHE A 56 -4.97 7.76 4.14
N ARG A 57 -4.79 6.47 3.95
CA ARG A 57 -5.63 5.64 3.09
C ARG A 57 -5.98 4.36 3.79
N ARG A 58 -7.27 4.03 3.78
CA ARG A 58 -7.75 2.67 4.03
C ARG A 58 -8.30 2.12 2.73
N GLN A 59 -7.89 0.92 2.36
CA GLN A 59 -8.50 0.17 1.27
C GLN A 59 -8.94 -1.20 1.78
N GLU A 60 -10.10 -1.61 1.31
CA GLU A 60 -10.62 -2.97 1.46
C GLU A 60 -10.88 -3.49 0.06
N ARG A 61 -10.33 -4.67 -0.23
CA ARG A 61 -10.48 -5.32 -1.52
C ARG A 61 -10.86 -6.76 -1.29
N ARG A 62 -11.93 -7.22 -1.94
CA ARG A 62 -12.11 -8.64 -2.15
C ARG A 62 -11.23 -9.02 -3.34
N ASN A 63 -10.26 -9.88 -3.11
CA ASN A 63 -9.41 -10.41 -4.17
C ASN A 63 -9.78 -11.88 -4.36
N GLY A 64 -11.07 -12.11 -4.65
CA GLY A 64 -11.53 -13.41 -5.10
C GLY A 64 -10.64 -13.87 -6.23
N SER A 65 -10.51 -15.17 -6.40
CA SER A 65 -9.60 -15.84 -7.35
C SER A 65 -9.89 -15.50 -8.82
N GLY A 66 -10.47 -14.36 -9.18
CA GLY A 66 -10.96 -13.96 -10.49
C GLY A 66 -10.02 -14.27 -11.66
N GLY A 67 -8.70 -14.12 -11.50
CA GLY A 67 -7.73 -14.53 -12.52
C GLY A 67 -7.67 -16.05 -12.75
N SER A 68 -7.47 -16.84 -11.70
CA SER A 68 -7.45 -18.31 -11.78
C SER A 68 -8.85 -18.87 -12.06
N THR A 69 -9.89 -18.27 -11.50
CA THR A 69 -11.29 -18.62 -11.76
C THR A 69 -11.69 -18.35 -13.21
N TYR A 70 -11.31 -17.21 -13.78
CA TYR A 70 -11.54 -16.91 -15.20
C TYR A 70 -10.87 -17.93 -16.11
N LEU A 71 -9.59 -18.23 -15.86
CA LEU A 71 -8.87 -19.27 -16.60
C LEU A 71 -9.52 -20.65 -16.43
N SER A 72 -9.92 -21.01 -15.21
CA SER A 72 -10.63 -22.27 -14.95
C SER A 72 -11.98 -22.34 -15.66
N THR A 73 -12.63 -21.20 -15.90
CA THR A 73 -13.91 -21.13 -16.62
C THR A 73 -13.71 -21.38 -18.11
N LEU A 74 -12.64 -20.81 -18.70
CA LEU A 74 -12.30 -21.03 -20.12
C LEU A 74 -11.90 -22.48 -20.42
N GLN A 75 -11.45 -23.23 -19.42
CA GLN A 75 -11.06 -24.63 -19.54
C GLN A 75 -12.26 -25.60 -19.45
N ARG A 76 -13.46 -25.12 -19.11
CA ARG A 76 -14.64 -25.97 -18.97
C ARG A 76 -15.34 -26.21 -20.29
N SER A 77 -16.01 -27.36 -20.37
CA SER A 77 -16.88 -27.68 -21.50
C SER A 77 -17.96 -26.61 -21.65
N PRO A 78 -18.20 -26.08 -22.86
CA PRO A 78 -19.30 -25.15 -23.11
C PRO A 78 -20.69 -25.81 -22.97
N LEU A 79 -20.74 -27.14 -22.84
CA LEU A 79 -21.96 -27.91 -22.58
C LEU A 79 -22.24 -28.09 -21.08
N ALA A 80 -21.30 -27.74 -20.21
CA ALA A 80 -21.48 -27.85 -18.77
C ALA A 80 -22.36 -26.71 -18.24
N MET A 81 -23.44 -27.07 -17.56
CA MET A 81 -24.31 -26.09 -16.92
C MET A 81 -23.78 -25.73 -15.53
N PRO A 82 -23.69 -24.45 -15.15
CA PRO A 82 -23.15 -24.03 -13.85
C PRO A 82 -24.06 -24.36 -12.66
N TYR A 83 -25.33 -24.68 -12.89
CA TYR A 83 -26.29 -25.02 -11.85
C TYR A 83 -27.04 -26.31 -12.23
N ASN A 84 -27.46 -27.05 -11.23
CA ASN A 84 -28.39 -28.17 -11.37
C ASN A 84 -29.83 -27.65 -11.55
N GLU A 85 -30.77 -28.53 -11.90
CA GLU A 85 -32.18 -28.18 -12.10
C GLU A 85 -32.86 -27.60 -10.85
N ASP A 86 -32.40 -27.99 -9.67
CA ASP A 86 -32.87 -27.48 -8.38
C ASP A 86 -32.24 -26.12 -7.97
N GLY A 87 -31.35 -25.57 -8.80
CA GLY A 87 -30.64 -24.32 -8.58
C GLY A 87 -29.37 -24.42 -7.73
N SER A 88 -29.02 -25.62 -7.23
CA SER A 88 -27.73 -25.84 -6.56
C SER A 88 -26.55 -25.74 -7.52
N TYR A 89 -25.35 -25.47 -7.01
CA TYR A 89 -24.14 -25.43 -7.85
C TYR A 89 -23.88 -26.80 -8.45
N ASN A 90 -23.69 -26.84 -9.77
CA ASN A 90 -23.22 -28.06 -10.42
C ASN A 90 -21.71 -28.17 -10.20
N ASN A 91 -21.27 -29.15 -9.41
CA ASN A 91 -19.85 -29.43 -9.18
C ASN A 91 -19.28 -30.45 -10.18
N TYR A 92 -20.12 -31.07 -11.01
CA TYR A 92 -19.75 -32.01 -12.08
C TYR A 92 -19.68 -31.30 -13.45
N LEU A 93 -18.87 -30.25 -13.53
CA LEU A 93 -18.74 -29.44 -14.74
C LEU A 93 -17.82 -30.06 -15.80
N ASP A 94 -17.11 -31.13 -15.46
CA ASP A 94 -16.33 -31.92 -16.41
C ASP A 94 -16.41 -33.41 -16.03
N PRO A 95 -16.94 -34.29 -16.89
CA PRO A 95 -17.02 -35.73 -16.62
C PRO A 95 -15.65 -36.42 -16.60
N PHE A 96 -14.57 -35.76 -17.05
CA PHE A 96 -13.21 -36.31 -17.11
C PHE A 96 -12.28 -35.76 -16.03
N ILE A 97 -12.73 -34.82 -15.19
CA ILE A 97 -11.93 -34.21 -14.11
C ILE A 97 -12.67 -34.38 -12.78
N PRO A 98 -12.05 -34.96 -11.73
CA PRO A 98 -12.68 -35.07 -10.42
C PRO A 98 -13.10 -33.72 -9.85
N THR A 99 -14.26 -33.66 -9.21
CA THR A 99 -14.86 -32.43 -8.64
C THR A 99 -13.97 -31.76 -7.58
N ALA A 100 -13.23 -32.55 -6.79
CA ALA A 100 -12.25 -32.08 -5.80
C ALA A 100 -11.07 -31.30 -6.39
N VAL A 101 -10.86 -31.40 -7.72
CA VAL A 101 -9.73 -30.75 -8.41
C VAL A 101 -10.20 -29.48 -9.15
N SER A 102 -11.51 -29.27 -9.32
CA SER A 102 -12.05 -28.17 -10.12
C SER A 102 -13.47 -27.77 -9.68
N PRO A 103 -13.64 -27.22 -8.45
CA PRO A 103 -14.94 -26.84 -7.92
C PRO A 103 -15.60 -25.78 -8.80
N ASN A 104 -16.93 -25.67 -8.72
CA ASN A 104 -17.66 -24.71 -9.53
C ASN A 104 -17.06 -23.29 -9.42
N PRO A 105 -16.67 -22.62 -10.54
CA PRO A 105 -16.02 -21.32 -10.50
C PRO A 105 -16.89 -20.25 -9.84
N ILE A 106 -18.20 -20.32 -10.07
CA ILE A 106 -19.17 -19.37 -9.50
C ILE A 106 -19.29 -19.60 -8.00
N GLN A 107 -19.41 -20.85 -7.57
CA GLN A 107 -19.45 -21.21 -6.16
C GLN A 107 -18.19 -20.73 -5.43
N SER A 108 -17.03 -21.00 -6.02
CA SER A 108 -15.74 -20.59 -5.47
C SER A 108 -15.65 -19.08 -5.26
N LEU A 109 -16.17 -18.28 -6.20
CA LEU A 109 -16.19 -16.81 -6.09
C LEU A 109 -17.15 -16.31 -5.01
N LYS A 110 -18.32 -16.94 -4.90
CA LYS A 110 -19.40 -16.47 -4.02
C LYS A 110 -19.22 -16.90 -2.57
N GLU A 111 -18.70 -18.10 -2.34
CA GLU A 111 -18.66 -18.70 -1.01
C GLU A 111 -17.29 -18.58 -0.33
N SER A 112 -16.21 -18.39 -1.09
CA SER A 112 -14.86 -18.20 -0.52
C SER A 112 -14.62 -16.76 -0.08
N ASP A 113 -13.91 -16.60 1.03
CA ASP A 113 -13.40 -15.32 1.46
C ASP A 113 -11.95 -15.14 1.00
N ASN A 114 -11.69 -14.03 0.32
CA ASN A 114 -10.34 -13.53 0.08
C ASN A 114 -10.39 -12.01 0.24
N LEU A 115 -10.14 -11.56 1.46
CA LEU A 115 -10.28 -10.18 1.87
C LEU A 115 -8.92 -9.59 2.21
N GLN A 116 -8.57 -8.53 1.50
CA GLN A 116 -7.39 -7.74 1.77
C GLN A 116 -7.78 -6.40 2.36
N LYS A 117 -7.19 -6.04 3.50
CA LYS A 117 -7.34 -4.71 4.10
C LYS A 117 -5.98 -4.06 4.21
N ASN A 118 -5.79 -2.89 3.63
CA ASN A 118 -4.54 -2.15 3.80
C ASN A 118 -4.78 -0.74 4.32
N ASN A 119 -3.96 -0.35 5.29
CA ASN A 119 -3.87 1.02 5.79
C ASN A 119 -2.50 1.58 5.37
N ASN A 120 -2.50 2.77 4.80
CA ASN A 120 -1.30 3.51 4.47
C ASN A 120 -1.39 4.88 5.16
N VAL A 121 -0.40 5.19 5.99
CA VAL A 121 -0.29 6.46 6.70
C VAL A 121 1.04 7.08 6.30
N ASN A 122 1.04 8.36 5.95
CA ASN A 122 2.24 9.11 5.68
C ASN A 122 2.14 10.47 6.37
N LEU A 123 3.11 10.74 7.25
CA LEU A 123 3.26 11.98 7.99
C LEU A 123 4.57 12.64 7.54
N GLN A 124 4.43 13.76 6.85
CA GLN A 124 5.55 14.60 6.44
C GLN A 124 5.49 15.95 7.14
N GLY A 125 6.65 16.44 7.54
CA GLY A 125 6.83 17.79 8.08
C GLY A 125 8.14 18.39 7.59
N TYR A 126 8.17 19.70 7.41
CA TYR A 126 9.40 20.43 7.08
C TYR A 126 9.47 21.79 7.76
N LEU A 127 10.69 22.26 7.94
CA LEU A 127 11.01 23.63 8.33
C LEU A 127 12.07 24.20 7.38
N ASN A 128 11.81 25.41 6.90
CA ASN A 128 12.70 26.22 6.08
C ASN A 128 13.11 27.47 6.87
N LEU A 129 14.39 27.56 7.21
CA LEU A 129 14.98 28.69 7.90
C LEU A 129 15.89 29.47 6.95
N LYS A 130 15.49 30.71 6.65
CA LYS A 130 16.31 31.69 5.94
C LYS A 130 17.35 32.26 6.90
N LEU A 131 18.56 31.71 6.84
CA LEU A 131 19.69 32.14 7.67
C LEU A 131 20.15 33.55 7.28
N LEU A 132 20.24 33.80 5.98
CA LEU A 132 20.58 35.07 5.34
C LEU A 132 20.03 35.07 3.90
N GLU A 133 20.15 36.21 3.21
CA GLU A 133 19.69 36.30 1.81
C GLU A 133 20.40 35.27 0.94
N GLY A 134 19.62 34.49 0.18
CA GLY A 134 20.13 33.39 -0.63
C GLY A 134 20.52 32.12 0.13
N LEU A 135 20.61 32.11 1.47
CA LEU A 135 21.02 30.92 2.25
C LEU A 135 19.86 30.37 3.08
N ILE A 136 19.39 29.18 2.72
CA ILE A 136 18.22 28.54 3.32
C ILE A 136 18.61 27.16 3.83
N PHE A 137 18.40 26.93 5.13
CA PHE A 137 18.46 25.61 5.74
C PHE A 137 17.06 24.99 5.73
N THR A 138 16.96 23.75 5.26
CA THR A 138 15.72 22.98 5.25
C THR A 138 15.94 21.68 6.00
N THR A 139 15.06 21.36 6.95
CA THR A 139 14.99 20.04 7.58
C THR A 139 13.60 19.44 7.33
N GLU A 140 13.56 18.18 6.92
CA GLU A 140 12.35 17.45 6.52
C GLU A 140 12.32 16.10 7.22
N PHE A 141 11.18 15.77 7.81
CA PHE A 141 10.92 14.48 8.43
C PHE A 141 9.75 13.82 7.72
N ASN A 142 9.93 12.57 7.31
CA ASN A 142 8.90 11.75 6.68
C ASN A 142 8.80 10.43 7.44
N ASN A 143 7.58 10.08 7.87
CA ASN A 143 7.29 8.79 8.43
C ASN A 143 6.11 8.17 7.69
N SER A 144 6.31 6.97 7.15
CA SER A 144 5.27 6.23 6.43
C SER A 144 5.11 4.83 7.01
N TRP A 145 3.84 4.45 7.21
CA TRP A 145 3.44 3.13 7.68
C TRP A 145 2.49 2.51 6.68
N TYR A 146 2.83 1.30 6.24
CA TYR A 146 1.95 0.45 5.47
C TYR A 146 1.62 -0.78 6.30
N ASN A 147 0.34 -1.01 6.54
CA ASN A 147 -0.18 -2.14 7.29
C ASN A 147 -1.13 -2.90 6.39
N GLY A 148 -0.90 -4.19 6.18
CA GLY A 148 -1.71 -5.05 5.33
C GLY A 148 -2.20 -6.28 6.08
N TRP A 149 -3.46 -6.61 5.89
CA TRP A 149 -4.06 -7.86 6.30
C TRP A 149 -4.57 -8.60 5.08
N ASN A 150 -4.39 -9.92 5.07
CA ASN A 150 -5.00 -10.82 4.12
C ASN A 150 -5.73 -11.90 4.92
N TYR A 151 -6.99 -12.12 4.58
CA TYR A 151 -7.86 -13.09 5.22
C TYR A 151 -8.39 -14.00 4.14
N ASN A 152 -8.14 -15.30 4.27
CA ASN A 152 -8.60 -16.30 3.32
C ASN A 152 -9.39 -17.38 4.03
N TYR A 153 -10.45 -17.85 3.38
CA TYR A 153 -11.19 -19.01 3.80
C TYR A 153 -11.90 -19.64 2.61
N THR A 154 -11.76 -20.94 2.45
CA THR A 154 -12.52 -21.73 1.48
C THR A 154 -13.46 -22.67 2.25
N PRO A 155 -14.77 -22.67 1.96
CA PRO A 155 -15.74 -23.51 2.66
C PRO A 155 -15.72 -24.96 2.22
N SER A 156 -16.31 -25.83 3.05
CA SER A 156 -16.37 -27.28 2.83
C SER A 156 -17.13 -27.67 1.55
N THR A 157 -18.04 -26.80 1.13
CA THR A 157 -18.82 -26.92 -0.10
C THR A 157 -17.98 -26.70 -1.37
N VAL A 158 -16.78 -26.10 -1.25
CA VAL A 158 -15.84 -25.81 -2.33
C VAL A 158 -14.58 -26.67 -2.23
N ASP A 159 -14.04 -26.83 -1.02
CA ASP A 159 -12.86 -27.63 -0.73
C ASP A 159 -13.05 -28.35 0.62
N GLU A 160 -13.06 -29.68 0.61
CA GLU A 160 -13.24 -30.50 1.81
C GLU A 160 -12.18 -30.21 2.88
N ALA A 161 -10.99 -29.77 2.47
CA ALA A 161 -9.92 -29.40 3.38
C ALA A 161 -10.18 -28.05 4.09
N THR A 162 -11.21 -27.30 3.72
CA THR A 162 -11.63 -26.03 4.35
C THR A 162 -10.48 -25.08 4.70
N PRO A 163 -9.53 -24.79 3.79
CA PRO A 163 -8.35 -24.03 4.13
C PRO A 163 -8.70 -22.60 4.58
N ALA A 164 -8.13 -22.20 5.72
CA ALA A 164 -8.25 -20.84 6.24
C ALA A 164 -6.87 -20.28 6.55
N SER A 165 -6.68 -18.99 6.31
CA SER A 165 -5.46 -18.29 6.71
C SER A 165 -5.69 -16.83 7.03
N THR A 166 -4.84 -16.31 7.91
CA THR A 166 -4.72 -14.89 8.20
C THR A 166 -3.25 -14.49 8.09
N GLY A 167 -3.00 -13.36 7.46
CA GLY A 167 -1.66 -12.82 7.29
C GLY A 167 -1.66 -11.34 7.58
N HIS A 168 -0.66 -10.88 8.32
CA HIS A 168 -0.40 -9.49 8.58
C HIS A 168 1.00 -9.12 8.11
N SER A 169 1.15 -7.99 7.43
CA SER A 169 2.44 -7.39 7.12
C SER A 169 2.45 -5.91 7.46
N GLU A 170 3.59 -5.46 7.96
CA GLU A 170 3.85 -4.05 8.25
C GLU A 170 5.15 -3.61 7.60
N THR A 171 5.15 -2.40 7.06
CA THR A 171 6.35 -1.69 6.64
C THR A 171 6.32 -0.30 7.22
N SER A 172 7.30 0.03 8.06
CA SER A 172 7.54 1.36 8.61
C SER A 172 8.79 1.94 7.95
N LYS A 173 8.68 3.14 7.38
CA LYS A 173 9.81 3.87 6.79
C LYS A 173 9.89 5.26 7.41
N LEU A 174 11.04 5.56 7.98
CA LEU A 174 11.40 6.88 8.50
C LEU A 174 12.52 7.45 7.63
N GLU A 175 12.37 8.71 7.21
CA GLU A 175 13.39 9.47 6.52
C GLU A 175 13.57 10.83 7.20
N TRP A 176 14.82 11.24 7.38
CA TRP A 176 15.17 12.57 7.85
C TRP A 176 16.19 13.19 6.91
N VAL A 177 15.83 14.33 6.34
CA VAL A 177 16.62 15.01 5.31
C VAL A 177 16.96 16.41 5.79
N ASN A 178 18.23 16.77 5.73
CA ASN A 178 18.72 18.12 6.04
C ASN A 178 19.45 18.66 4.82
N ARG A 179 19.15 19.90 4.42
CA ARG A 179 19.77 20.55 3.25
C ARG A 179 20.10 21.99 3.58
N LEU A 180 21.25 22.43 3.13
CA LEU A 180 21.63 23.84 3.10
C LEU A 180 21.76 24.25 1.64
N ASN A 181 20.92 25.18 1.23
CA ASN A 181 20.90 25.71 -0.13
C ASN A 181 21.43 27.13 -0.14
N PHE A 182 22.30 27.45 -1.09
CA PHE A 182 22.82 28.79 -1.34
C PHE A 182 22.54 29.20 -2.79
N ASN A 183 21.80 30.28 -2.95
CA ASN A 183 21.42 30.85 -4.24
C ASN A 183 21.93 32.28 -4.34
N LYS A 184 22.69 32.57 -5.40
CA LYS A 184 23.21 33.92 -5.64
C LYS A 184 23.36 34.22 -7.13
N THR A 185 22.95 35.42 -7.50
CA THR A 185 23.26 36.02 -8.79
C THR A 185 24.50 36.92 -8.63
N ILE A 186 25.54 36.65 -9.42
CA ILE A 186 26.80 37.40 -9.46
C ILE A 186 26.80 38.19 -10.76
N SER A 187 26.86 39.52 -10.68
CA SER A 187 26.52 40.38 -11.83
C SER A 187 25.10 40.08 -12.36
N ASP A 188 24.72 40.61 -13.52
CA ASP A 188 23.38 40.43 -14.08
C ASP A 188 23.20 39.10 -14.85
N ASN A 189 24.25 38.29 -14.95
CA ASN A 189 24.30 37.17 -15.90
C ASN A 189 24.92 35.86 -15.37
N HIS A 190 25.41 35.79 -14.13
CA HIS A 190 25.87 34.53 -13.54
C HIS A 190 24.97 34.12 -12.38
N ASN A 191 24.31 32.97 -12.48
CA ASN A 191 23.46 32.42 -11.42
C ASN A 191 24.10 31.15 -10.86
N VAL A 192 24.24 31.09 -9.54
CA VAL A 192 24.82 29.96 -8.81
C VAL A 192 23.81 29.42 -7.80
N ASP A 193 23.50 28.13 -7.87
CA ASP A 193 22.71 27.36 -6.88
C ASP A 193 23.57 26.21 -6.36
N LEU A 194 23.90 26.26 -5.07
CA LEU A 194 24.66 25.21 -4.38
C LEU A 194 23.76 24.55 -3.35
N MET A 195 23.87 23.23 -3.21
CA MET A 195 23.23 22.47 -2.15
C MET A 195 24.20 21.46 -1.56
N ILE A 196 24.23 21.42 -0.24
CA ILE A 196 24.81 20.30 0.51
C ILE A 196 23.72 19.74 1.43
N GLY A 197 23.74 18.44 1.68
CA GLY A 197 22.74 17.84 2.54
C GLY A 197 23.12 16.49 3.10
N SER A 198 22.32 16.00 4.03
CA SER A 198 22.39 14.66 4.56
C SER A 198 21.03 14.00 4.59
N THR A 199 21.02 12.68 4.45
CA THR A 199 19.81 11.86 4.58
C THR A 199 20.06 10.73 5.55
N ILE A 200 19.09 10.41 6.38
CA ILE A 200 19.05 9.19 7.18
C ILE A 200 17.74 8.49 6.85
N GLU A 201 17.80 7.18 6.60
CA GLU A 201 16.61 6.36 6.41
C GLU A 201 16.66 5.08 7.25
N ASN A 202 15.48 4.67 7.73
CA ASN A 202 15.27 3.37 8.36
C ASN A 202 13.96 2.77 7.83
N VAL A 203 14.06 1.62 7.20
CA VAL A 203 12.93 0.83 6.72
C VAL A 203 12.88 -0.47 7.50
N THR A 204 11.81 -0.69 8.26
CA THR A 204 11.54 -1.95 8.94
C THR A 204 10.35 -2.62 8.29
N ARG A 205 10.50 -3.90 7.98
CA ARG A 205 9.44 -4.76 7.44
C ARG A 205 9.25 -5.93 8.38
N ASN A 206 8.01 -6.22 8.72
CA ASN A 206 7.67 -7.43 9.45
C ASN A 206 6.43 -8.09 8.86
N SER A 207 6.29 -9.37 9.10
CA SER A 207 5.08 -10.10 8.75
C SER A 207 4.86 -11.25 9.71
N VAL A 208 3.59 -11.62 9.87
CA VAL A 208 3.16 -12.86 10.50
C VAL A 208 2.06 -13.47 9.65
N SER A 209 2.03 -14.78 9.55
CA SER A 209 0.96 -15.50 8.89
C SER A 209 0.67 -16.79 9.64
N ALA A 210 -0.59 -17.17 9.66
CA ALA A 210 -1.04 -18.45 10.17
C ALA A 210 -2.14 -19.01 9.27
N GLY A 211 -2.24 -20.33 9.20
CA GLY A 211 -3.31 -21.02 8.51
C GLY A 211 -3.51 -22.42 9.05
N ASN A 212 -4.71 -22.95 8.86
CA ASN A 212 -5.11 -24.28 9.29
C ASN A 212 -6.19 -24.82 8.33
N LYS A 213 -6.58 -26.08 8.49
CA LYS A 213 -7.51 -26.80 7.62
C LYS A 213 -8.46 -27.69 8.44
N TYR A 214 -9.43 -28.29 7.74
CA TYR A 214 -10.40 -29.28 8.25
C TYR A 214 -11.19 -28.76 9.46
N PHE A 215 -11.89 -27.65 9.27
CA PHE A 215 -12.76 -27.06 10.29
C PHE A 215 -14.04 -27.89 10.48
N PRO A 216 -14.56 -28.01 11.72
CA PRO A 216 -15.77 -28.79 11.99
C PRO A 216 -17.04 -28.30 11.28
N ASN A 217 -17.09 -27.02 10.92
CA ASN A 217 -18.17 -26.40 10.15
C ASN A 217 -17.71 -25.04 9.57
N ASP A 218 -18.48 -24.49 8.63
CA ASP A 218 -18.14 -23.26 7.93
C ASP A 218 -18.35 -21.96 8.73
N GLY A 219 -18.71 -22.08 10.01
CA GLY A 219 -18.74 -20.97 10.97
C GLY A 219 -17.34 -20.60 11.48
N PHE A 220 -16.36 -21.51 11.39
CA PHE A 220 -14.98 -21.24 11.72
C PHE A 220 -14.17 -20.87 10.47
N LYS A 221 -13.57 -19.68 10.46
CA LYS A 221 -12.82 -19.15 9.32
C LYS A 221 -11.42 -18.68 9.74
N TRP A 222 -10.86 -17.73 8.99
CA TRP A 222 -9.59 -17.06 9.28
C TRP A 222 -9.48 -16.42 10.68
N TYR A 223 -10.60 -16.20 11.38
CA TYR A 223 -10.66 -15.64 12.73
C TYR A 223 -10.76 -16.68 13.86
N ASN A 224 -10.80 -17.99 13.55
CA ASN A 224 -10.82 -19.09 14.53
C ASN A 224 -9.92 -20.25 14.08
N LEU A 225 -8.69 -19.95 13.64
CA LEU A 225 -7.76 -20.95 13.09
C LEU A 225 -7.44 -22.11 14.05
N ASP A 226 -7.57 -21.89 15.35
CA ASP A 226 -7.37 -22.88 16.42
C ASP A 226 -8.40 -24.04 16.39
N GLN A 227 -9.51 -23.87 15.68
CA GLN A 227 -10.58 -24.87 15.58
C GLN A 227 -10.34 -25.90 14.47
N GLY A 228 -9.39 -25.66 13.55
CA GLY A 228 -9.05 -26.60 12.49
C GLY A 228 -8.52 -27.93 13.03
N GLN A 229 -8.85 -29.04 12.36
CA GLN A 229 -8.49 -30.40 12.73
C GLN A 229 -7.50 -30.99 11.69
N PRO A 230 -6.27 -30.47 11.62
CA PRO A 230 -5.29 -30.84 10.60
C PRO A 230 -5.02 -32.35 10.62
N LEU A 231 -4.97 -32.97 9.45
CA LEU A 231 -4.67 -34.40 9.31
C LEU A 231 -3.17 -34.65 9.32
N GLU A 232 -2.39 -33.66 8.87
CA GLU A 232 -0.95 -33.69 8.75
C GLU A 232 -0.32 -32.39 9.30
N LEU A 233 0.96 -32.41 9.63
CA LEU A 233 1.65 -31.20 10.11
C LEU A 233 1.69 -30.10 9.04
N ASP A 234 1.75 -30.47 7.76
CA ASP A 234 1.82 -29.53 6.63
C ASP A 234 0.48 -28.79 6.37
N ASP A 235 -0.62 -29.20 7.02
CA ASP A 235 -1.89 -28.49 6.97
C ASP A 235 -1.91 -27.23 7.84
N ILE A 236 -1.02 -27.17 8.84
CA ILE A 236 -0.81 -25.99 9.65
C ILE A 236 0.32 -25.18 9.01
N SER A 237 0.04 -23.91 8.71
CA SER A 237 1.09 -22.98 8.28
C SER A 237 1.28 -21.91 9.35
N MET A 238 2.53 -21.63 9.69
CA MET A 238 2.88 -20.51 10.56
C MET A 238 4.20 -19.92 10.07
N GLY A 239 4.26 -18.61 9.95
CA GLY A 239 5.45 -17.93 9.50
C GLY A 239 5.55 -16.54 10.11
N SER A 240 6.78 -16.11 10.36
CA SER A 240 7.06 -14.72 10.74
C SER A 240 8.34 -14.26 10.05
N SER A 241 8.40 -12.98 9.71
CA SER A 241 9.61 -12.35 9.18
C SER A 241 9.84 -11.00 9.84
N TYR A 242 11.12 -10.63 9.97
CA TYR A 242 11.54 -9.32 10.42
C TYR A 242 12.80 -8.93 9.66
N ASN A 243 12.77 -7.78 9.00
CA ASN A 243 13.88 -7.25 8.23
C ASN A 243 14.00 -5.74 8.48
N THR A 244 15.22 -5.24 8.58
CA THR A 244 15.47 -3.81 8.70
C THR A 244 16.61 -3.41 7.77
N TYR A 245 16.39 -2.30 7.07
CA TYR A 245 17.38 -1.61 6.24
C TYR A 245 17.59 -0.20 6.79
N ARG A 246 18.85 0.23 6.83
CA ARG A 246 19.25 1.55 7.29
C ARG A 246 20.26 2.13 6.31
N GLY A 247 20.10 3.40 5.98
CA GLY A 247 20.98 4.14 5.10
C GLY A 247 21.27 5.51 5.66
N ALA A 248 22.47 6.02 5.39
CA ALA A 248 22.82 7.40 5.64
C ALA A 248 23.63 7.91 4.46
N SER A 249 23.37 9.13 4.02
CA SER A 249 24.02 9.65 2.82
C SER A 249 24.39 11.11 2.97
N LEU A 250 25.45 11.51 2.27
CA LEU A 250 25.82 12.91 2.06
C LEU A 250 25.54 13.29 0.61
N LEU A 251 24.93 14.45 0.42
CA LEU A 251 24.48 14.97 -0.86
C LEU A 251 25.20 16.26 -1.20
N GLY A 252 25.55 16.44 -2.48
CA GLY A 252 26.09 17.67 -3.02
C GLY A 252 25.50 17.95 -4.41
N ARG A 253 25.14 19.21 -4.66
CA ARG A 253 24.74 19.71 -5.99
C ARG A 253 25.27 21.11 -6.21
N ALA A 254 25.76 21.37 -7.41
CA ALA A 254 26.11 22.70 -7.89
C ALA A 254 25.48 22.91 -9.27
N ASN A 255 24.65 23.94 -9.40
CA ASN A 255 24.11 24.40 -10.67
C ASN A 255 24.67 25.78 -10.97
N TYR A 256 25.03 25.98 -12.23
CA TYR A 256 25.49 27.25 -12.76
C TYR A 256 24.77 27.57 -14.05
N ASN A 257 24.30 28.81 -14.17
CA ASN A 257 23.68 29.34 -15.37
C ASN A 257 24.39 30.64 -15.75
N PHE A 258 24.83 30.73 -17.01
CA PHE A 258 25.32 31.94 -17.63
C PHE A 258 24.34 32.50 -18.67
N SER A 259 23.91 33.74 -18.46
CA SER A 259 23.05 34.53 -19.35
C SER A 259 21.76 33.81 -19.80
N ASN A 260 21.24 32.89 -18.98
CA ASN A 260 20.10 32.02 -19.30
C ASN A 260 20.27 31.16 -20.57
N ARG A 261 21.51 30.99 -21.04
CA ARG A 261 21.83 30.26 -22.27
C ARG A 261 22.67 29.01 -22.02
N TYR A 262 23.59 29.09 -21.06
CA TYR A 262 24.52 27.99 -20.77
C TYR A 262 24.29 27.49 -19.36
N TYR A 263 24.07 26.19 -19.24
CA TYR A 263 23.73 25.52 -17.98
C TYR A 263 24.73 24.42 -17.70
N VAL A 264 25.26 24.38 -16.48
CA VAL A 264 26.13 23.32 -16.00
C VAL A 264 25.60 22.83 -14.66
N THR A 265 25.48 21.52 -14.51
CA THR A 265 25.05 20.87 -13.28
C THR A 265 26.06 19.81 -12.88
N PHE A 266 26.48 19.85 -11.62
CA PHE A 266 27.26 18.81 -10.97
C PHE A 266 26.48 18.27 -9.78
N THR A 267 26.47 16.95 -9.63
CA THR A 267 25.82 16.25 -8.51
C THR A 267 26.74 15.15 -7.99
N GLY A 268 26.81 15.01 -6.66
CA GLY A 268 27.52 13.95 -5.98
C GLY A 268 26.70 13.40 -4.81
N ARG A 269 26.85 12.11 -4.56
CA ARG A 269 26.23 11.41 -3.43
C ARG A 269 27.21 10.38 -2.89
N TYR A 270 27.29 10.29 -1.57
CA TYR A 270 28.02 9.25 -0.85
C TYR A 270 27.03 8.55 0.07
N ASP A 271 26.91 7.23 -0.05
CA ASP A 271 26.01 6.34 0.71
C ASP A 271 26.80 5.44 1.66
#